data_AF-A0A9R1FKU0-F1
#
_entry.id   AF-A0A9R1FKU0-F1
#
_cell.length_a   1.000
_cell.length_b   1.000
_cell.length_c   1.000
_cell.angle_alpha   90.00
_cell.angle_beta   90.00
_cell.angle_gamma   90.00
#
_symmetry.space_group_name_H-M   'P 1'
#
loop_
_entity.id
_entity.type
_entity.pdbx_description
1 polymer ?
#
loop_
_entity_poly.entity_id
_entity_poly.type
_entity_poly.pdbx_seq_one_letter_code
_entity_poly.pdbx_strand_id
1 'polypeptide(L)'
;MAATHRVSAVIFDLDGTLLDTERATRDVLKEFLGTYGKVPDAAKEEKRLGQMHRESTTGIIADYGLPITVEEYSEAIYPLYIKRWQRASPLPGVSRLLKHLHKNGTPLALASNSIRRNIDHKILKLGELKDCFSVVLGGDQVPHGKPCPDIFLEAAKRLGVNPSSCLVIEDSLVGVQAAKASGAKVVAVPSLQSQRHCYSIADLILYSLLDFHPELWGLPPFDDRIQGALSMEPLLSNAQIGDAVLNNTHTVIAGERTYDSIPDQISGIFFGWAKSETYGVFKAVVSIGWDLSPGKFERHIRVLDSHYKTKTEDPLELLLIGYIRKLQSSENISQAMSITDEDQATARDALDFPAFSEYAKARGALDLPALPEYAEPRNGLLLA
;
A
#
# COMPACT_ATOMS: atom_id res chain seq x y z
N MET A 1 31.83 0.85 -3.76
CA MET A 1 30.85 1.86 -3.34
C MET A 1 29.83 2.00 -4.45
N ALA A 2 28.57 1.63 -4.23
CA ALA A 2 27.53 1.77 -5.24
C ALA A 2 27.34 3.26 -5.54
N ALA A 3 27.26 3.64 -6.81
CA ALA A 3 27.03 5.02 -7.20
C ALA A 3 25.73 5.52 -6.56
N THR A 4 25.81 6.51 -5.68
CA THR A 4 24.63 7.16 -5.11
C THR A 4 23.89 7.86 -6.25
N HIS A 5 22.68 7.39 -6.56
CA HIS A 5 21.86 7.97 -7.62
C HIS A 5 21.26 9.28 -7.14
N ARG A 6 22.04 10.37 -7.16
CA ARG A 6 21.58 11.66 -6.65
C ARG A 6 20.46 12.23 -7.53
N VAL A 7 19.25 12.28 -6.99
CA VAL A 7 18.09 12.91 -7.63
C VAL A 7 17.85 14.31 -7.04
N SER A 8 17.12 15.15 -7.78
CA SER A 8 16.80 16.54 -7.43
C SER A 8 15.31 16.79 -7.30
N ALA A 9 14.45 15.86 -7.74
CA ALA A 9 13.01 15.93 -7.60
C ALA A 9 12.40 14.52 -7.61
N VAL A 10 11.18 14.40 -7.08
CA VAL A 10 10.41 13.16 -7.10
C VAL A 10 9.08 13.38 -7.80
N ILE A 11 8.74 12.51 -8.74
CA ILE A 11 7.47 12.53 -9.49
C ILE A 11 6.70 11.26 -9.13
N PHE A 12 5.47 11.41 -8.66
CA PHE A 12 4.62 10.31 -8.24
C PHE A 12 3.52 10.05 -9.27
N ASP A 13 3.24 8.78 -9.57
CA ASP A 13 1.91 8.41 -10.03
C ASP A 13 0.87 8.59 -8.90
N LEU A 14 -0.42 8.45 -9.21
CA LEU A 14 -1.52 8.61 -8.27
C LEU A 14 -2.24 7.30 -7.96
N ASP A 15 -2.70 6.60 -8.99
CA ASP A 15 -3.65 5.50 -8.88
C ASP A 15 -2.88 4.21 -8.64
N GLY A 16 -3.01 3.59 -7.46
CA GLY A 16 -2.23 2.40 -7.10
C GLY A 16 -0.82 2.71 -6.55
N THR A 17 -0.36 3.95 -6.69
CA THR A 17 0.89 4.46 -6.08
C THR A 17 0.67 5.31 -4.82
N LEU A 18 -0.13 6.38 -4.91
CA LEU A 18 -0.43 7.26 -3.77
C LEU A 18 -1.77 6.92 -3.11
N LEU A 19 -2.75 6.55 -3.93
CA LEU A 19 -4.11 6.25 -3.49
C LEU A 19 -4.49 4.84 -3.90
N ASP A 20 -5.20 4.16 -3.01
CA ASP A 20 -5.75 2.85 -3.27
C ASP A 20 -7.05 2.91 -4.09
N THR A 21 -6.93 3.34 -5.34
CA THR A 21 -8.08 3.53 -6.23
C THR A 21 -8.54 2.23 -6.88
N GLU A 22 -7.65 1.25 -7.06
CA GLU A 22 -7.97 -0.06 -7.60
C GLU A 22 -8.98 -0.79 -6.72
N ARG A 23 -8.71 -0.94 -5.41
CA ARG A 23 -9.66 -1.59 -4.49
C ARG A 23 -10.95 -0.78 -4.36
N ALA A 24 -10.84 0.56 -4.31
CA ALA A 24 -12.01 1.42 -4.21
C ALA A 24 -12.97 1.24 -5.41
N THR A 25 -12.44 0.94 -6.59
CA THR A 25 -13.20 0.91 -7.86
C THR A 25 -13.46 -0.49 -8.42
N ARG A 26 -12.98 -1.55 -7.76
CA ARG A 26 -13.12 -2.95 -8.19
C ARG A 26 -14.55 -3.34 -8.60
N ASP A 27 -15.56 -2.87 -7.87
CA ASP A 27 -16.96 -3.22 -8.13
C ASP A 27 -17.64 -2.33 -9.18
N VAL A 28 -16.99 -1.25 -9.65
CA VAL A 28 -17.62 -0.27 -10.56
C VAL A 28 -18.06 -0.94 -11.85
N LEU A 29 -17.19 -1.76 -12.44
CA LEU A 29 -17.52 -2.44 -13.69
C LEU A 29 -18.66 -3.46 -13.49
N LYS A 30 -18.67 -4.17 -12.36
CA LYS A 30 -19.76 -5.10 -12.01
C LYS A 30 -21.10 -4.37 -11.88
N GLU A 31 -21.10 -3.25 -11.17
CA GLU A 31 -22.29 -2.40 -11.00
C GLU A 31 -22.79 -1.86 -12.34
N PHE A 32 -21.87 -1.36 -13.18
CA PHE A 32 -22.19 -0.87 -14.52
C PHE A 32 -22.74 -1.97 -15.44
N LEU A 33 -22.06 -3.10 -15.54
CA LEU A 33 -22.51 -4.23 -16.37
C LEU A 33 -23.86 -4.79 -15.89
N GLY A 34 -24.13 -4.72 -14.58
CA GLY A 34 -25.40 -5.09 -13.99
C GLY A 34 -26.59 -4.33 -14.58
N THR A 35 -26.41 -3.05 -14.99
CA THR A 35 -27.48 -2.27 -15.64
C THR A 35 -27.84 -2.79 -17.02
N TYR A 36 -26.97 -3.61 -17.63
CA TYR A 36 -27.18 -4.29 -18.90
C TYR A 36 -27.49 -5.80 -18.73
N GLY A 37 -27.70 -6.26 -17.49
CA GLY A 37 -27.92 -7.69 -17.18
C GLY A 37 -26.69 -8.55 -17.45
N LYS A 38 -25.48 -7.98 -17.39
CA LYS A 38 -24.20 -8.66 -17.63
C LYS A 38 -23.42 -8.82 -16.33
N VAL A 39 -22.50 -9.78 -16.30
CA VAL A 39 -21.58 -10.05 -15.17
C VAL A 39 -20.15 -10.01 -15.69
N PRO A 40 -19.20 -9.38 -14.97
CA PRO A 40 -17.80 -9.40 -15.38
C PRO A 40 -17.24 -10.82 -15.49
N ASP A 41 -16.44 -11.05 -16.53
CA ASP A 41 -15.67 -12.26 -16.77
C ASP A 41 -14.21 -12.03 -16.34
N ALA A 42 -13.78 -12.71 -15.28
CA ALA A 42 -12.46 -12.53 -14.70
C ALA A 42 -11.31 -12.72 -15.70
N ALA A 43 -11.43 -13.67 -16.63
CA ALA A 43 -10.39 -13.93 -17.63
C ALA A 43 -10.32 -12.82 -18.69
N LYS A 44 -11.46 -12.18 -19.01
CA LYS A 44 -11.47 -10.99 -19.87
C LYS A 44 -10.90 -9.77 -19.15
N GLU A 45 -11.25 -9.57 -17.88
CA GLU A 45 -10.70 -8.46 -17.09
C GLU A 45 -9.18 -8.58 -16.92
N GLU A 46 -8.67 -9.77 -16.64
CA GLU A 46 -7.23 -10.03 -16.52
C GLU A 46 -6.47 -9.67 -17.81
N LYS A 47 -7.02 -9.99 -18.98
CA LYS A 47 -6.44 -9.63 -20.28
C LYS A 47 -6.41 -8.12 -20.56
N ARG A 48 -7.22 -7.32 -19.84
CA ARG A 48 -7.25 -5.86 -19.99
C ARG A 48 -6.34 -5.13 -19.01
N LEU A 49 -5.73 -5.83 -18.06
CA LEU A 49 -4.74 -5.24 -17.15
C LEU A 49 -3.59 -4.63 -17.95
N GLY A 50 -3.29 -3.36 -17.69
CA GLY A 50 -2.23 -2.61 -18.36
C GLY A 50 -2.57 -2.03 -19.73
N GLN A 51 -3.80 -2.20 -20.25
CA GLN A 51 -4.24 -1.56 -21.49
C GLN A 51 -4.51 -0.06 -21.30
N MET A 52 -4.41 0.72 -22.38
CA MET A 52 -4.82 2.13 -22.36
C MET A 52 -6.35 2.24 -22.17
N HIS A 53 -6.82 3.31 -21.54
CA HIS A 53 -8.23 3.49 -21.19
C HIS A 53 -9.18 3.29 -22.39
N ARG A 54 -8.87 3.90 -23.54
CA ARG A 54 -9.71 3.79 -24.75
C ARG A 54 -9.76 2.36 -25.31
N GLU A 55 -8.65 1.65 -25.27
CA GLU A 55 -8.57 0.24 -25.69
C GLU A 55 -9.38 -0.66 -24.75
N SER A 56 -9.20 -0.47 -23.44
CA SER A 56 -9.94 -1.19 -22.40
C SER A 56 -11.45 -0.95 -22.51
N THR A 57 -11.89 0.31 -22.65
CA THR A 57 -13.32 0.65 -22.84
C THR A 57 -13.89 0.04 -24.12
N THR A 58 -13.15 0.10 -25.22
CA THR A 58 -13.57 -0.52 -26.50
C THR A 58 -13.69 -2.03 -26.35
N GLY A 59 -12.75 -2.65 -25.66
CA GLY A 59 -12.77 -4.08 -25.31
C GLY A 59 -13.99 -4.44 -24.47
N ILE A 60 -14.29 -3.68 -23.41
CA ILE A 60 -15.47 -3.90 -22.56
C ILE A 60 -16.76 -3.82 -23.37
N ILE A 61 -16.93 -2.79 -24.20
CA ILE A 61 -18.13 -2.65 -25.04
C ILE A 61 -18.30 -3.86 -25.97
N ALA A 62 -17.22 -4.27 -26.65
CA ALA A 62 -17.25 -5.41 -27.56
C ALA A 62 -17.50 -6.74 -26.82
N ASP A 63 -16.79 -6.98 -25.72
CA ASP A 63 -16.79 -8.25 -25.00
C ASP A 63 -18.12 -8.57 -24.31
N TYR A 64 -18.88 -7.54 -23.93
CA TYR A 64 -20.18 -7.67 -23.30
C TYR A 64 -21.35 -7.32 -24.24
N GLY A 65 -21.06 -6.90 -25.48
CA GLY A 65 -22.05 -6.54 -26.49
C GLY A 65 -22.91 -5.35 -26.07
N LEU A 66 -22.28 -4.30 -25.54
CA LEU A 66 -23.00 -3.13 -25.01
C LEU A 66 -23.48 -2.24 -26.16
N PRO A 67 -24.75 -1.78 -26.17
CA PRO A 67 -25.31 -0.97 -27.24
C PRO A 67 -25.01 0.53 -27.05
N ILE A 68 -23.75 0.88 -26.79
CA ILE A 68 -23.29 2.24 -26.51
C ILE A 68 -21.92 2.50 -27.13
N THR A 69 -21.62 3.77 -27.36
CA THR A 69 -20.31 4.28 -27.80
C THR A 69 -19.31 4.37 -26.64
N VAL A 70 -18.03 4.59 -26.96
CA VAL A 70 -16.97 4.82 -25.95
C VAL A 70 -17.25 6.06 -25.12
N GLU A 71 -17.77 7.10 -25.78
CA GLU A 71 -18.12 8.38 -25.17
C GLU A 71 -19.31 8.20 -24.21
N GLU A 72 -20.39 7.53 -24.65
CA GLU A 72 -21.55 7.22 -23.79
C GLU A 72 -21.18 6.31 -22.62
N TYR A 73 -20.31 5.30 -22.83
CA TYR A 73 -19.79 4.47 -21.75
C TYR A 73 -19.07 5.33 -20.70
N SER A 74 -18.19 6.22 -21.17
CA SER A 74 -17.38 7.08 -20.30
C SER A 74 -18.27 8.00 -19.47
N GLU A 75 -19.31 8.59 -20.07
CA GLU A 75 -20.29 9.42 -19.36
C GLU A 75 -21.12 8.64 -18.34
N ALA A 76 -21.56 7.43 -18.70
CA ALA A 76 -22.42 6.61 -17.85
C ALA A 76 -21.68 5.99 -16.66
N ILE A 77 -20.43 5.56 -16.84
CA ILE A 77 -19.64 4.94 -15.76
C ILE A 77 -18.99 5.95 -14.82
N TYR A 78 -18.76 7.18 -15.28
CA TYR A 78 -18.02 8.20 -14.53
C TYR A 78 -18.64 8.56 -13.15
N PRO A 79 -19.97 8.74 -12.99
CA PRO A 79 -20.57 8.98 -11.69
C PRO A 79 -20.33 7.85 -10.68
N LEU A 80 -20.26 6.60 -11.16
CA LEU A 80 -19.93 5.43 -10.32
C LEU A 80 -18.51 5.56 -9.80
N TYR A 81 -17.55 5.90 -10.67
CA TYR A 81 -16.17 6.15 -10.27
C TYR A 81 -16.03 7.28 -9.25
N ILE A 82 -16.66 8.44 -9.46
CA ILE A 82 -16.61 9.56 -8.49
C ILE A 82 -17.08 9.08 -7.11
N LYS A 83 -18.23 8.39 -7.07
CA LYS A 83 -18.80 7.89 -5.82
C LYS A 83 -17.84 6.91 -5.12
N ARG A 84 -17.15 6.07 -5.88
CA ARG A 84 -16.22 5.06 -5.35
C ARG A 84 -14.88 5.64 -4.93
N TRP A 85 -14.32 6.62 -5.65
CA TRP A 85 -13.10 7.33 -5.24
C TRP A 85 -13.25 8.04 -3.88
N GLN A 86 -14.48 8.33 -3.44
CA GLN A 86 -14.70 8.84 -2.08
C GLN A 86 -14.20 7.90 -0.98
N ARG A 87 -14.10 6.60 -1.27
CA ARG A 87 -13.63 5.55 -0.36
C ARG A 87 -12.14 5.24 -0.51
N ALA A 88 -11.45 5.83 -1.50
CA ALA A 88 -10.02 5.64 -1.66
C ALA A 88 -9.26 6.30 -0.50
N SER A 89 -8.21 5.63 -0.04
CA SER A 89 -7.33 6.11 1.02
C SER A 89 -5.89 6.18 0.53
N PRO A 90 -5.03 7.02 1.14
CA PRO A 90 -3.59 6.93 0.94
C PRO A 90 -3.07 5.51 1.18
N LEU A 91 -2.13 5.07 0.35
CA LEU A 91 -1.45 3.78 0.56
C LEU A 91 -0.45 3.86 1.73
N PRO A 92 -0.11 2.72 2.37
CA PRO A 92 0.82 2.71 3.50
C PRO A 92 2.17 3.33 3.13
N GLY A 93 2.64 4.28 3.95
CA GLY A 93 3.91 5.00 3.74
C GLY A 93 3.80 6.30 2.94
N VAL A 94 2.68 6.55 2.25
CA VAL A 94 2.49 7.78 1.44
C VAL A 94 2.58 9.05 2.28
N SER A 95 1.81 9.13 3.36
CA SER A 95 1.80 10.30 4.24
C SER A 95 3.18 10.61 4.82
N ARG A 96 3.91 9.57 5.23
CA ARG A 96 5.27 9.67 5.76
C ARG A 96 6.23 10.20 4.70
N LEU A 97 6.23 9.59 3.51
CA LEU A 97 7.13 9.92 2.42
C LEU A 97 6.92 11.36 1.92
N LEU A 98 5.66 11.74 1.64
CA LEU A 98 5.35 13.09 1.14
C LEU A 98 5.73 14.17 2.16
N LYS A 99 5.35 13.99 3.45
CA LYS A 99 5.73 14.94 4.51
C LYS A 99 7.24 15.07 4.64
N HIS A 100 7.97 13.96 4.62
CA HIS A 100 9.43 13.96 4.74
C HIS A 100 10.10 14.68 3.57
N LEU A 101 9.74 14.35 2.34
CA LEU A 101 10.32 14.97 1.16
C LEU A 101 9.99 16.47 1.10
N HIS A 102 8.75 16.85 1.41
CA HIS A 102 8.32 18.24 1.44
C HIS A 102 9.04 19.05 2.54
N LYS A 103 9.12 18.51 3.77
CA LYS A 103 9.86 19.13 4.89
C LYS A 103 11.34 19.39 4.54
N ASN A 104 11.93 18.50 3.74
CA ASN A 104 13.32 18.61 3.28
C ASN A 104 13.49 19.41 1.98
N GLY A 105 12.44 20.11 1.52
CA GLY A 105 12.50 20.98 0.35
C GLY A 105 12.71 20.25 -0.98
N THR A 106 12.40 18.95 -1.05
CA THR A 106 12.47 18.19 -2.31
C THR A 106 11.28 18.59 -3.19
N PRO A 107 11.50 19.08 -4.43
CA PRO A 107 10.42 19.37 -5.37
C PRO A 107 9.62 18.12 -5.72
N LEU A 108 8.29 18.20 -5.62
CA LEU A 108 7.38 17.09 -5.89
C LEU A 108 6.42 17.43 -7.03
N ALA A 109 6.19 16.44 -7.90
CA ALA A 109 5.14 16.45 -8.91
C ALA A 109 4.25 15.20 -8.81
N LEU A 110 3.00 15.34 -9.26
CA LEU A 110 2.08 14.24 -9.52
C LEU A 110 1.84 14.17 -11.03
N ALA A 111 2.00 12.98 -11.62
CA ALA A 111 1.79 12.73 -13.04
C ALA A 111 0.98 11.43 -13.20
N SER A 112 -0.26 11.51 -13.68
CA SER A 112 -1.16 10.36 -13.85
C SER A 112 -1.75 10.29 -15.26
N ASN A 113 -2.02 9.08 -15.77
CA ASN A 113 -2.76 8.88 -17.02
C ASN A 113 -4.25 9.27 -16.90
N SER A 114 -4.77 9.45 -15.68
CA SER A 114 -6.07 10.06 -15.46
C SER A 114 -6.14 11.45 -16.08
N ILE A 115 -7.30 11.83 -16.61
CA ILE A 115 -7.54 13.23 -17.01
C ILE A 115 -7.52 14.16 -15.79
N ARG A 116 -7.17 15.44 -15.99
CA ARG A 116 -6.98 16.40 -14.91
C ARG A 116 -8.20 16.50 -13.98
N ARG A 117 -9.41 16.54 -14.53
CA ARG A 117 -10.66 16.58 -13.75
C ARG A 117 -10.76 15.41 -12.76
N ASN A 118 -10.34 14.21 -13.16
CA ASN A 118 -10.41 13.02 -12.31
C ASN A 118 -9.35 13.07 -11.21
N ILE A 119 -8.16 13.58 -11.53
CA ILE A 119 -7.09 13.83 -10.55
C ILE A 119 -7.58 14.81 -9.49
N ASP A 120 -8.21 15.91 -9.89
CA ASP A 120 -8.71 16.93 -8.96
C ASP A 120 -9.73 16.36 -7.97
N HIS A 121 -10.52 15.35 -8.35
CA HIS A 121 -11.40 14.64 -7.42
C HIS A 121 -10.66 13.68 -6.49
N LYS A 122 -9.71 12.90 -7.03
CA LYS A 122 -8.97 11.86 -6.30
C LYS A 122 -8.00 12.48 -5.30
N ILE A 123 -7.26 13.51 -5.70
CA ILE A 123 -6.19 14.13 -4.91
C ILE A 123 -6.70 14.74 -3.59
N LEU A 124 -7.99 15.06 -3.50
CA LEU A 124 -8.64 15.48 -2.25
C LEU A 124 -8.54 14.43 -1.15
N LYS A 125 -8.38 13.14 -1.50
CA LYS A 125 -8.19 12.04 -0.55
C LYS A 125 -6.82 12.07 0.14
N LEU A 126 -5.87 12.85 -0.37
CA LEU A 126 -4.59 13.10 0.28
C LEU A 126 -4.70 14.19 1.37
N GLY A 127 -5.85 14.86 1.53
CA GLY A 127 -6.02 15.94 2.49
C GLY A 127 -5.03 17.08 2.23
N GLU A 128 -4.35 17.54 3.29
CA GLU A 128 -3.32 18.59 3.21
C GLU A 128 -2.08 18.17 2.42
N LEU A 129 -1.83 16.86 2.27
CA LEU A 129 -0.66 16.36 1.54
C LEU A 129 -0.70 16.69 0.04
N LYS A 130 -1.89 16.97 -0.52
CA LYS A 130 -2.01 17.41 -1.91
C LYS A 130 -1.24 18.71 -2.17
N ASP A 131 -1.07 19.54 -1.15
CA ASP A 131 -0.39 20.83 -1.25
C ASP A 131 1.15 20.67 -1.23
N CYS A 132 1.66 19.44 -1.03
CA CYS A 132 3.07 19.13 -1.18
C CYS A 132 3.53 19.14 -2.66
N PHE A 133 2.60 19.00 -3.61
CA PHE A 133 2.89 18.95 -5.04
C PHE A 133 2.88 20.34 -5.66
N SER A 134 4.03 20.72 -6.24
CA SER A 134 4.16 21.98 -7.00
C SER A 134 3.63 21.84 -8.43
N VAL A 135 3.58 20.61 -8.95
CA VAL A 135 3.11 20.28 -10.30
C VAL A 135 2.16 19.11 -10.22
N VAL A 136 1.01 19.24 -10.87
CA VAL A 136 0.01 18.17 -11.03
C VAL A 136 -0.32 18.09 -12.51
N LEU A 137 -0.19 16.91 -13.11
CA LEU A 137 -0.41 16.65 -14.54
C LEU A 137 -1.33 15.46 -14.74
N GLY A 138 -2.35 15.67 -15.59
CA GLY A 138 -3.15 14.61 -16.17
C GLY A 138 -2.69 14.21 -17.57
N GLY A 139 -3.10 13.02 -18.01
CA GLY A 139 -2.79 12.48 -19.33
C GLY A 139 -3.36 13.31 -20.48
N ASP A 140 -4.42 14.08 -20.22
CA ASP A 140 -5.03 15.06 -21.13
C ASP A 140 -4.22 16.35 -21.29
N GLN A 141 -3.15 16.53 -20.51
CA GLN A 141 -2.28 17.71 -20.54
C GLN A 141 -0.97 17.46 -21.31
N VAL A 142 -0.83 16.29 -21.95
CA VAL A 142 0.31 15.93 -22.80
C VAL A 142 -0.14 15.25 -24.10
N PRO A 143 0.69 15.27 -25.16
CA PRO A 143 0.32 14.67 -26.44
C PRO A 143 0.07 13.16 -26.36
N HIS A 144 0.91 12.44 -25.59
CA HIS A 144 0.77 11.00 -25.40
C HIS A 144 0.93 10.63 -23.92
N GLY A 145 -0.04 9.90 -23.35
CA GLY A 145 0.06 9.35 -22.01
C GLY A 145 1.07 8.20 -21.90
N LYS A 146 1.27 7.68 -20.69
CA LYS A 146 2.10 6.49 -20.41
C LYS A 146 1.58 5.33 -21.27
N PRO A 147 2.44 4.56 -21.96
CA PRO A 147 3.89 4.41 -21.74
C PRO A 147 4.80 5.43 -22.46
N CYS A 148 4.25 6.44 -23.13
CA CYS A 148 5.09 7.51 -23.68
C CYS A 148 5.67 8.39 -22.54
N PRO A 149 6.88 8.94 -22.70
CA PRO A 149 7.57 9.68 -21.64
C PRO A 149 7.01 11.09 -21.40
N ASP A 150 6.14 11.59 -22.28
CA ASP A 150 5.72 12.98 -22.38
C ASP A 150 5.27 13.57 -21.03
N ILE A 151 4.52 12.81 -20.23
CA ILE A 151 4.02 13.27 -18.92
C ILE A 151 5.14 13.50 -17.90
N PHE A 152 6.18 12.66 -17.89
CA PHE A 152 7.32 12.82 -16.98
C PHE A 152 8.30 13.89 -17.48
N LEU A 153 8.46 14.02 -18.79
CA LEU A 153 9.23 15.11 -19.40
C LEU A 153 8.60 16.48 -19.09
N GLU A 154 7.28 16.60 -19.23
CA GLU A 154 6.56 17.82 -18.90
C GLU A 154 6.56 18.10 -17.39
N ALA A 155 6.45 17.07 -16.54
CA ALA A 155 6.59 17.22 -15.09
C ALA A 155 7.97 17.78 -14.71
N ALA A 156 9.04 17.16 -15.21
CA ALA A 156 10.43 17.61 -14.95
C ALA A 156 10.66 19.04 -15.43
N LYS A 157 10.16 19.38 -16.63
CA LYS A 157 10.22 20.74 -17.18
C LYS A 157 9.52 21.76 -16.28
N ARG A 158 8.31 21.47 -15.78
CA ARG A 158 7.57 22.38 -14.88
C ARG A 158 8.22 22.49 -13.49
N LEU A 159 8.90 21.45 -13.04
CA LEU A 159 9.72 21.47 -11.84
C LEU A 159 11.06 22.21 -12.04
N GLY A 160 11.44 22.53 -13.28
CA GLY A 160 12.71 23.19 -13.59
C GLY A 160 13.94 22.29 -13.42
N VAL A 161 13.79 20.97 -13.55
CA VAL A 161 14.87 19.99 -13.39
C VAL A 161 15.07 19.15 -14.65
N ASN A 162 16.25 18.56 -14.79
CA ASN A 162 16.50 17.59 -15.86
C ASN A 162 15.74 16.28 -15.56
N PRO A 163 15.04 15.66 -16.54
CA PRO A 163 14.41 14.35 -16.37
C PRO A 163 15.34 13.27 -15.79
N SER A 164 16.63 13.26 -16.16
CA SER A 164 17.61 12.30 -15.63
C SER A 164 17.96 12.50 -14.15
N SER A 165 17.57 13.64 -13.58
CA SER A 165 17.70 13.97 -12.16
C SER A 165 16.39 13.75 -11.40
N CYS A 166 15.35 13.21 -12.03
CA CYS A 166 14.09 12.87 -11.37
C CYS A 166 14.10 11.41 -10.89
N LEU A 167 13.44 11.17 -9.77
CA LEU A 167 12.98 9.85 -9.35
C LEU A 167 11.47 9.75 -9.59
N VAL A 168 11.04 8.77 -10.37
CA VAL A 168 9.63 8.42 -10.53
C VAL A 168 9.28 7.31 -9.53
N ILE A 169 8.12 7.42 -8.90
CA ILE A 169 7.53 6.35 -8.08
C ILE A 169 6.23 5.92 -8.77
N GLU A 170 6.14 4.64 -9.11
CA GLU A 170 5.12 4.08 -10.02
C GLU A 170 4.72 2.67 -9.63
N ASP A 171 3.47 2.29 -9.86
CA ASP A 171 2.93 0.96 -9.58
C ASP A 171 2.61 0.16 -10.84
N SER A 172 2.60 0.81 -12.01
CA SER A 172 2.19 0.19 -13.28
C SER A 172 3.37 -0.03 -14.22
N LEU A 173 3.37 -1.14 -14.98
CA LEU A 173 4.44 -1.43 -15.94
C LEU A 173 4.53 -0.35 -17.03
N VAL A 174 3.39 0.14 -17.52
CA VAL A 174 3.32 1.22 -18.52
C VAL A 174 3.92 2.52 -17.98
N GLY A 175 3.72 2.82 -16.70
CA GLY A 175 4.31 3.97 -16.05
C GLY A 175 5.81 3.83 -15.82
N VAL A 176 6.27 2.64 -15.42
CA VAL A 176 7.70 2.34 -15.36
C VAL A 176 8.37 2.48 -16.73
N GLN A 177 7.75 1.99 -17.80
CA GLN A 177 8.25 2.15 -19.17
C GLN A 177 8.37 3.64 -19.56
N ALA A 178 7.34 4.44 -19.29
CA ALA A 178 7.37 5.88 -19.53
C ALA A 178 8.47 6.59 -18.72
N ALA A 179 8.64 6.22 -17.45
CA ALA A 179 9.68 6.78 -16.59
C ALA A 179 11.08 6.50 -17.16
N LYS A 180 11.35 5.24 -17.53
CA LYS A 180 12.63 4.87 -18.16
C LYS A 180 12.84 5.59 -19.50
N ALA A 181 11.81 5.68 -20.34
CA ALA A 181 11.87 6.38 -21.62
C ALA A 181 12.14 7.89 -21.47
N SER A 182 11.73 8.50 -20.35
CA SER A 182 12.02 9.91 -20.05
C SER A 182 13.47 10.16 -19.61
N GLY A 183 14.24 9.09 -19.32
CA GLY A 183 15.58 9.16 -18.74
C GLY A 183 15.60 9.24 -17.21
N ALA A 184 14.45 9.31 -16.55
CA ALA A 184 14.35 9.32 -15.09
C ALA A 184 14.76 7.98 -14.46
N LYS A 185 15.11 8.05 -13.17
CA LYS A 185 15.17 6.88 -12.29
C LYS A 185 13.76 6.47 -11.91
N VAL A 186 13.53 5.19 -11.64
CA VAL A 186 12.19 4.72 -11.24
C VAL A 186 12.24 3.68 -10.13
N VAL A 187 11.41 3.89 -9.12
CA VAL A 187 11.06 2.90 -8.11
C VAL A 187 9.67 2.36 -8.44
N ALA A 188 9.60 1.06 -8.69
CA ALA A 188 8.34 0.35 -8.88
C ALA A 188 7.77 -0.09 -7.52
N VAL A 189 6.47 0.11 -7.29
CA VAL A 189 5.70 -0.40 -6.16
C VAL A 189 4.46 -1.10 -6.73
N PRO A 190 4.60 -2.29 -7.35
CA PRO A 190 3.55 -2.90 -8.14
C PRO A 190 2.23 -3.01 -7.38
N SER A 191 1.13 -2.57 -7.99
CA SER A 191 -0.20 -2.73 -7.40
C SER A 191 -0.61 -4.21 -7.35
N LEU A 192 -0.28 -4.93 -8.44
CA LEU A 192 -0.46 -6.37 -8.56
C LEU A 192 0.84 -7.11 -8.26
N GLN A 193 0.94 -7.71 -7.08
CA GLN A 193 2.15 -8.42 -6.66
C GLN A 193 2.48 -9.63 -7.55
N SER A 194 1.49 -10.21 -8.23
CA SER A 194 1.66 -11.32 -9.19
C SER A 194 2.54 -10.93 -10.37
N GLN A 195 2.49 -9.65 -10.77
CA GLN A 195 3.19 -9.11 -11.93
C GLN A 195 4.56 -8.53 -11.58
N ARG A 196 5.00 -8.62 -10.32
CA ARG A 196 6.26 -8.02 -9.85
C ARG A 196 7.48 -8.37 -10.71
N HIS A 197 7.53 -9.58 -11.25
CA HIS A 197 8.59 -10.06 -12.14
C HIS A 197 8.69 -9.27 -13.46
N CYS A 198 7.61 -8.61 -13.90
CA CYS A 198 7.57 -7.77 -15.11
C CYS A 198 8.30 -6.43 -14.93
N TYR A 199 8.61 -6.01 -13.70
CA TYR A 199 9.16 -4.69 -13.39
C TYR A 199 10.70 -4.66 -13.40
N SER A 200 11.35 -5.64 -14.02
CA SER A 200 12.82 -5.80 -14.03
C SER A 200 13.59 -4.63 -14.64
N ILE A 201 12.92 -3.77 -15.40
CA ILE A 201 13.49 -2.54 -15.96
C ILE A 201 13.58 -1.38 -14.96
N ALA A 202 12.91 -1.48 -13.80
CA ALA A 202 12.95 -0.47 -12.75
C ALA A 202 14.31 -0.44 -12.04
N ASP A 203 14.70 0.73 -11.51
CA ASP A 203 15.95 0.86 -10.76
C ASP A 203 15.84 0.26 -9.35
N LEU A 204 14.62 0.20 -8.79
CA LEU A 204 14.31 -0.49 -7.53
C LEU A 204 12.85 -0.99 -7.56
N ILE A 205 12.58 -2.18 -7.00
CA ILE A 205 11.23 -2.71 -6.84
C ILE A 205 10.95 -2.89 -5.35
N LEU A 206 9.92 -2.22 -4.84
CA LEU A 206 9.48 -2.29 -3.44
C LEU A 206 8.16 -3.08 -3.34
N TYR A 207 7.88 -3.64 -2.16
CA TYR A 207 6.54 -4.16 -1.85
C TYR A 207 5.64 -3.04 -1.33
N SER A 208 6.22 -2.14 -0.53
CA SER A 208 5.50 -1.04 0.10
C SER A 208 6.37 0.22 0.10
N LEU A 209 5.74 1.40 0.12
CA LEU A 209 6.45 2.66 0.35
C LEU A 209 7.01 2.76 1.77
N LEU A 210 6.58 1.89 2.70
CA LEU A 210 7.20 1.72 4.01
C LEU A 210 8.68 1.27 3.90
N ASP A 211 9.04 0.58 2.81
CA ASP A 211 10.39 0.08 2.54
C ASP A 211 11.27 1.10 1.81
N PHE A 212 10.75 2.31 1.53
CA PHE A 212 11.50 3.31 0.77
C PHE A 212 12.63 3.89 1.63
N HIS A 213 13.81 4.00 1.03
CA HIS A 213 15.03 4.54 1.64
C HIS A 213 15.52 5.75 0.83
N PRO A 214 15.21 6.99 1.25
CA PRO A 214 15.56 8.20 0.50
C PRO A 214 17.07 8.34 0.24
N GLU A 215 17.90 7.88 1.17
CA GLU A 215 19.36 7.96 1.12
C GLU A 215 19.98 7.21 -0.07
N LEU A 216 19.30 6.17 -0.59
CA LEU A 216 19.73 5.47 -1.81
C LEU A 216 19.73 6.39 -3.04
N TRP A 217 18.94 7.46 -2.98
CA TRP A 217 18.74 8.43 -4.05
C TRP A 217 19.41 9.79 -3.74
N GLY A 218 20.26 9.83 -2.71
CA GLY A 218 20.90 11.08 -2.27
C GLY A 218 19.93 12.09 -1.66
N LEU A 219 18.74 11.65 -1.23
CA LEU A 219 17.78 12.44 -0.46
C LEU A 219 18.04 12.26 1.06
N PRO A 220 17.64 13.20 1.92
CA PRO A 220 17.84 13.07 3.36
C PRO A 220 17.19 11.81 3.94
N PRO A 221 17.88 11.03 4.79
CA PRO A 221 17.32 9.83 5.39
C PRO A 221 16.15 10.16 6.33
N PHE A 222 15.27 9.20 6.56
CA PHE A 222 14.25 9.31 7.60
C PHE A 222 14.87 9.26 9.01
N ASP A 223 14.29 10.00 9.95
CA ASP A 223 14.72 10.10 11.35
C ASP A 223 13.60 9.80 12.36
N ASP A 224 12.55 9.10 11.92
CA ASP A 224 11.24 9.00 12.58
C ASP A 224 10.95 7.64 13.24
N ARG A 225 11.94 6.75 13.33
CA ARG A 225 11.79 5.46 14.02
C ARG A 225 11.84 5.65 15.53
N ILE A 226 10.88 5.05 16.22
CA ILE A 226 10.75 5.05 17.68
C ILE A 226 10.96 3.60 18.15
N GLN A 227 11.96 3.37 19.01
CA GLN A 227 12.31 2.01 19.49
C GLN A 227 12.54 1.02 18.33
N GLY A 228 13.17 1.46 17.24
CA GLY A 228 13.42 0.62 16.06
C GLY A 228 12.19 0.39 15.16
N ALA A 229 11.00 0.87 15.54
CA ALA A 229 9.75 0.71 14.82
C ALA A 229 9.27 2.02 14.17
N LEU A 230 8.53 1.89 13.08
CA LEU A 230 7.87 3.00 12.40
C LEU A 230 6.39 3.08 12.83
N SER A 231 5.93 4.28 13.17
CA SER A 231 4.50 4.57 13.33
C SER A 231 3.82 4.70 11.97
N MET A 232 2.63 4.12 11.84
CA MET A 232 1.83 4.18 10.63
C MET A 232 0.39 4.57 10.93
N GLU A 233 -0.30 5.07 9.91
CA GLU A 233 -1.74 5.25 9.98
C GLU A 233 -2.41 3.89 10.29
N PRO A 234 -3.28 3.82 11.32
CA PRO A 234 -3.85 2.54 11.73
C PRO A 234 -4.60 1.85 10.61
N LEU A 235 -4.26 0.59 10.35
CA LEU A 235 -4.99 -0.28 9.43
C LEU A 235 -5.82 -1.26 10.25
N LEU A 236 -7.14 -1.13 10.16
CA LEU A 236 -8.08 -2.06 10.77
C LEU A 236 -8.45 -3.14 9.76
N SER A 237 -8.19 -4.39 10.11
CA SER A 237 -8.65 -5.56 9.41
C SER A 237 -9.82 -6.17 10.15
N ASN A 238 -10.99 -6.17 9.50
CA ASN A 238 -12.16 -6.93 9.93
C ASN A 238 -12.11 -8.37 9.39
N ALA A 239 -10.94 -8.85 8.96
CA ALA A 239 -10.81 -10.17 8.34
C ALA A 239 -11.13 -11.27 9.35
N GLN A 240 -11.92 -12.27 8.93
CA GLN A 240 -11.97 -13.52 9.66
C GLN A 240 -10.71 -14.31 9.31
N ILE A 241 -9.84 -14.46 10.30
CA ILE A 241 -8.51 -15.04 10.19
C ILE A 241 -8.59 -16.48 10.75
N GLY A 242 -8.55 -17.55 9.93
CA GLY A 242 -8.85 -18.89 10.48
C GLY A 242 -8.64 -20.23 9.72
N ASP A 243 -7.91 -20.34 8.60
CA ASP A 243 -7.93 -21.62 7.84
C ASP A 243 -6.77 -22.62 8.11
N ALA A 244 -5.64 -22.23 8.71
CA ALA A 244 -4.55 -23.17 9.03
C ALA A 244 -3.62 -22.74 10.18
N VAL A 245 -3.43 -23.63 11.17
CA VAL A 245 -2.41 -23.47 12.22
C VAL A 245 -1.21 -24.37 11.90
N LEU A 246 -0.02 -23.78 11.75
CA LEU A 246 1.25 -24.50 11.62
C LEU A 246 2.22 -23.99 12.69
N ASN A 247 2.78 -24.88 13.52
CA ASN A 247 3.80 -24.55 14.54
C ASN A 247 3.44 -23.35 15.46
N ASN A 248 2.27 -23.37 16.10
CA ASN A 248 1.76 -22.28 16.98
C ASN A 248 1.68 -20.90 16.29
N THR A 249 1.66 -20.87 14.96
CA THR A 249 1.50 -19.66 14.18
C THR A 249 0.19 -19.74 13.40
N HIS A 250 -0.69 -18.76 13.62
CA HIS A 250 -1.91 -18.61 12.84
C HIS A 250 -1.53 -18.16 11.43
N THR A 251 -1.62 -19.04 10.43
CA THR A 251 -1.43 -18.65 9.03
C THR A 251 -2.80 -18.46 8.40
N VAL A 252 -3.01 -17.28 7.83
CA VAL A 252 -4.26 -16.97 7.14
C VAL A 252 -4.01 -16.71 5.69
N ILE A 253 -4.63 -17.56 4.89
CA ILE A 253 -4.83 -17.35 3.47
C ILE A 253 -5.98 -16.36 3.37
N ALA A 254 -5.69 -15.16 2.88
CA ALA A 254 -6.66 -14.09 2.80
C ALA A 254 -7.84 -14.46 1.87
N GLY A 255 -9.05 -14.65 2.44
CA GLY A 255 -10.30 -14.71 1.66
C GLY A 255 -10.81 -13.33 1.22
N GLU A 256 -11.90 -13.27 0.44
CA GLU A 256 -12.45 -12.05 -0.18
C GLU A 256 -12.61 -10.85 0.79
N ARG A 257 -13.02 -11.08 2.05
CA ARG A 257 -13.23 -10.02 3.05
C ARG A 257 -11.92 -9.38 3.57
N THR A 258 -10.80 -10.08 3.49
CA THR A 258 -9.48 -9.55 3.90
C THR A 258 -8.95 -8.54 2.88
N TYR A 259 -9.29 -8.74 1.59
CA TYR A 259 -8.93 -7.80 0.52
C TYR A 259 -9.56 -6.42 0.72
N ASP A 260 -10.74 -6.35 1.33
CA ASP A 260 -11.45 -5.08 1.51
C ASP A 260 -10.80 -4.17 2.57
N SER A 261 -9.98 -4.71 3.46
CA SER A 261 -9.44 -3.95 4.60
C SER A 261 -7.94 -3.67 4.51
N ILE A 262 -7.14 -4.55 3.90
CA ILE A 262 -5.69 -4.41 3.80
C ILE A 262 -5.28 -4.23 2.31
N PRO A 263 -4.55 -3.14 1.96
CA PRO A 263 -3.96 -2.95 0.62
C PRO A 263 -3.03 -4.08 0.20
N ASP A 264 -2.86 -4.28 -1.11
CA ASP A 264 -1.95 -5.31 -1.62
C ASP A 264 -0.48 -4.91 -1.47
N GLN A 265 -0.19 -3.62 -1.40
CA GLN A 265 1.11 -3.00 -1.15
C GLN A 265 1.49 -2.98 0.34
N ILE A 266 1.00 -3.96 1.12
CA ILE A 266 1.47 -4.25 2.47
C ILE A 266 2.28 -5.55 2.47
N SER A 267 3.55 -5.48 2.91
CA SER A 267 4.36 -6.66 3.18
C SER A 267 5.47 -6.32 4.16
N GLY A 268 5.79 -7.25 5.06
CA GLY A 268 6.77 -7.04 6.12
C GLY A 268 6.29 -7.55 7.47
N ILE A 269 7.01 -7.13 8.51
CA ILE A 269 6.69 -7.39 9.90
C ILE A 269 6.09 -6.12 10.50
N PHE A 270 4.90 -6.28 11.08
CA PHE A 270 4.06 -5.25 11.66
C PHE A 270 3.77 -5.58 13.12
N PHE A 271 3.19 -4.63 13.83
CA PHE A 271 2.67 -4.85 15.18
C PHE A 271 1.44 -4.00 15.45
N GLY A 272 0.71 -4.42 16.48
CA GLY A 272 -0.46 -3.72 16.95
C GLY A 272 -1.27 -4.57 17.91
N TRP A 273 -2.58 -4.53 17.73
CA TRP A 273 -3.54 -5.22 18.59
C TRP A 273 -4.36 -6.22 17.79
N ALA A 274 -4.68 -7.34 18.42
CA ALA A 274 -5.62 -8.32 17.89
C ALA A 274 -6.75 -8.51 18.90
N LYS A 275 -7.95 -8.82 18.40
CA LYS A 275 -9.11 -9.19 19.22
C LYS A 275 -9.70 -10.51 18.76
N SER A 276 -9.96 -11.36 19.74
CA SER A 276 -10.63 -12.66 19.60
C SER A 276 -11.82 -12.70 20.55
N GLU A 277 -12.86 -13.47 20.20
CA GLU A 277 -13.95 -13.76 21.13
C GLU A 277 -13.46 -14.50 22.37
N THR A 278 -12.59 -15.52 22.21
CA THR A 278 -12.08 -16.30 23.34
C THR A 278 -11.08 -15.53 24.21
N TYR A 279 -10.18 -14.74 23.62
CA TYR A 279 -9.01 -14.18 24.32
C TYR A 279 -9.09 -12.68 24.60
N GLY A 280 -10.15 -12.01 24.14
CA GLY A 280 -10.25 -10.56 24.24
C GLY A 280 -9.17 -9.87 23.41
N VAL A 281 -8.65 -8.75 23.90
CA VAL A 281 -7.68 -7.89 23.19
C VAL A 281 -6.25 -8.15 23.67
N PHE A 282 -5.31 -8.38 22.75
CA PHE A 282 -3.92 -8.70 23.06
C PHE A 282 -2.91 -8.09 22.07
N LYS A 283 -1.65 -7.92 22.51
CA LYS A 283 -0.54 -7.41 21.69
C LYS A 283 -0.19 -8.44 20.63
N ALA A 284 -0.06 -8.00 19.38
CA ALA A 284 0.23 -8.87 18.27
C ALA A 284 1.43 -8.38 17.44
N VAL A 285 2.28 -9.33 17.05
CA VAL A 285 3.24 -9.18 15.96
C VAL A 285 2.66 -9.87 14.73
N VAL A 286 2.67 -9.18 13.60
CA VAL A 286 2.00 -9.65 12.38
C VAL A 286 2.98 -9.66 11.22
N SER A 287 3.22 -10.81 10.60
CA SER A 287 3.96 -10.91 9.34
C SER A 287 2.99 -11.01 8.17
N ILE A 288 3.19 -10.20 7.13
CA ILE A 288 2.35 -10.21 5.92
C ILE A 288 3.23 -10.39 4.68
N GLY A 289 2.89 -11.36 3.84
CA GLY A 289 3.64 -11.69 2.63
C GLY A 289 2.75 -12.31 1.56
N TRP A 290 3.35 -12.54 0.39
CA TRP A 290 2.68 -13.10 -0.78
C TRP A 290 3.36 -14.40 -1.20
N ASP A 291 2.61 -15.48 -1.34
CA ASP A 291 3.06 -16.67 -2.08
C ASP A 291 2.84 -16.41 -3.56
N LEU A 292 3.95 -16.27 -4.29
CA LEU A 292 3.99 -16.00 -5.73
C LEU A 292 4.39 -17.25 -6.53
N SER A 293 4.30 -18.44 -5.93
CA SER A 293 4.60 -19.70 -6.61
C SER A 293 3.67 -19.92 -7.81
N PRO A 294 4.12 -20.56 -8.91
CA PRO A 294 3.28 -20.77 -10.08
C PRO A 294 1.92 -21.41 -9.74
N GLY A 295 0.83 -20.75 -10.15
CA GLY A 295 -0.55 -21.21 -9.87
C GLY A 295 -1.08 -20.87 -8.48
N LYS A 296 -0.29 -20.19 -7.63
CA LYS A 296 -0.70 -19.63 -6.34
C LYS A 296 -0.44 -18.13 -6.32
N PHE A 297 -1.47 -17.37 -5.98
CA PHE A 297 -1.36 -15.95 -5.73
C PHE A 297 -2.14 -15.64 -4.46
N GLU A 298 -1.53 -16.00 -3.34
CA GLU A 298 -2.18 -15.98 -2.03
C GLU A 298 -1.44 -15.04 -1.10
N ARG A 299 -2.19 -14.19 -0.40
CA ARG A 299 -1.64 -13.38 0.66
C ARG A 299 -1.68 -14.18 1.96
N HIS A 300 -0.52 -14.30 2.59
CA HIS A 300 -0.33 -14.96 3.87
C HIS A 300 -0.20 -13.91 4.97
N ILE A 301 -0.99 -14.08 6.03
CA ILE A 301 -0.89 -13.28 7.25
C ILE A 301 -0.57 -14.22 8.41
N ARG A 302 0.47 -13.89 9.18
CA ARG A 302 0.87 -14.61 10.38
C ARG A 302 0.75 -13.74 11.59
N VAL A 303 0.01 -14.18 12.60
CA VAL A 303 -0.19 -13.45 13.86
C VAL A 303 0.45 -14.22 15.00
N LEU A 304 1.26 -13.53 15.79
CA LEU A 304 1.88 -14.05 17.00
C LEU A 304 1.46 -13.20 18.20
N ASP A 305 0.82 -13.83 19.19
CA ASP A 305 0.51 -13.22 20.48
C ASP A 305 1.78 -13.15 21.34
N SER A 306 1.94 -12.05 22.07
CA SER A 306 2.89 -11.84 23.17
C SER A 306 3.00 -12.98 24.20
N HIS A 307 1.97 -13.83 24.34
CA HIS A 307 1.99 -14.98 25.25
C HIS A 307 2.23 -16.34 24.58
N TYR A 308 2.44 -16.41 23.26
CA TYR A 308 2.75 -17.63 22.48
C TYR A 308 1.78 -18.80 22.65
N LYS A 309 0.57 -18.55 23.16
CA LYS A 309 -0.21 -19.60 23.84
C LYS A 309 -1.47 -20.05 23.13
N THR A 310 -1.85 -19.48 22.00
CA THR A 310 -3.20 -19.68 21.51
C THR A 310 -3.24 -20.45 20.20
N LYS A 311 -3.99 -21.56 20.21
CA LYS A 311 -4.68 -22.09 19.05
C LYS A 311 -6.08 -21.48 19.12
N THR A 312 -6.29 -20.30 18.53
CA THR A 312 -7.65 -19.80 18.29
C THR A 312 -8.18 -20.41 16.99
N GLU A 313 -9.32 -21.08 17.04
CA GLU A 313 -10.14 -21.33 15.84
C GLU A 313 -11.03 -20.10 15.54
N ASP A 314 -11.10 -19.15 16.46
CA ASP A 314 -11.89 -17.94 16.34
C ASP A 314 -11.30 -16.94 15.32
N PRO A 315 -12.16 -16.25 14.57
CA PRO A 315 -11.80 -15.05 13.81
C PRO A 315 -11.04 -14.01 14.65
N LEU A 316 -10.01 -13.40 14.07
CA LEU A 316 -9.26 -12.30 14.68
C LEU A 316 -9.48 -10.96 13.98
N GLU A 317 -9.93 -9.95 14.73
CA GLU A 317 -9.87 -8.55 14.28
C GLU A 317 -8.46 -8.01 14.53
N LEU A 318 -7.81 -7.40 13.53
CA LEU A 318 -6.46 -6.83 13.68
C LEU A 318 -6.48 -5.31 13.53
N LEU A 319 -5.71 -4.64 14.39
CA LEU A 319 -5.38 -3.23 14.28
C LEU A 319 -3.86 -3.10 14.16
N LEU A 320 -3.35 -2.86 12.96
CA LEU A 320 -1.93 -2.61 12.71
C LEU A 320 -1.64 -1.12 12.90
N ILE A 321 -0.67 -0.79 13.75
CA ILE A 321 -0.32 0.61 14.08
C ILE A 321 1.17 0.92 13.87
N GLY A 322 1.97 -0.11 13.59
CA GLY A 322 3.37 0.07 13.35
C GLY A 322 3.99 -1.00 12.47
N TYR A 323 5.14 -0.65 11.91
CA TYR A 323 5.92 -1.45 10.98
C TYR A 323 7.36 -1.55 11.49
N ILE A 324 7.92 -2.76 11.48
CA ILE A 324 9.27 -3.03 11.98
C ILE A 324 10.24 -3.07 10.80
N ARG A 325 10.06 -4.03 9.90
CA ARG A 325 11.00 -4.28 8.80
C ARG A 325 10.34 -5.01 7.64
N LYS A 326 11.02 -4.99 6.50
CA LYS A 326 10.64 -5.76 5.32
C LYS A 326 10.87 -7.25 5.56
N LEU A 327 10.21 -8.08 4.76
CA LEU A 327 10.47 -9.52 4.78
C LEU A 327 11.89 -9.83 4.32
N GLN A 328 12.45 -10.94 4.82
CA GLN A 328 13.75 -11.40 4.39
C GLN A 328 13.65 -11.98 2.97
N SER A 329 14.72 -11.84 2.19
CA SER A 329 14.80 -12.48 0.87
C SER A 329 14.94 -13.99 1.05
N SER A 330 13.93 -14.74 0.64
CA SER A 330 13.92 -16.20 0.70
C SER A 330 13.06 -16.77 -0.43
N GLU A 331 13.49 -17.88 -1.02
CA GLU A 331 12.70 -18.64 -2.00
C GLU A 331 11.45 -19.27 -1.37
N ASN A 332 11.49 -19.48 -0.04
CA ASN A 332 10.38 -19.99 0.73
C ASN A 332 9.70 -18.85 1.50
N ILE A 333 8.45 -18.56 1.14
CA ILE A 333 7.63 -17.52 1.79
C ILE A 333 7.47 -17.76 3.30
N SER A 334 7.43 -19.03 3.74
CA SER A 334 7.36 -19.36 5.16
C SER A 334 8.60 -18.95 5.94
N GLN A 335 9.78 -18.99 5.31
CA GLN A 335 11.01 -18.51 5.92
C GLN A 335 11.10 -16.98 5.82
N ALA A 336 10.71 -16.39 4.68
CA ALA A 336 10.68 -14.92 4.52
C ALA A 336 9.83 -14.22 5.60
N MET A 337 8.72 -14.87 5.98
CA MET A 337 7.74 -14.44 6.97
C MET A 337 8.04 -14.89 8.41
N SER A 338 9.23 -15.38 8.71
CA SER A 338 9.57 -15.74 10.09
C SER A 338 9.66 -14.48 10.96
N ILE A 339 8.92 -14.49 12.07
CA ILE A 339 9.02 -13.49 13.13
C ILE A 339 10.16 -13.91 14.05
N THR A 340 11.14 -13.03 14.25
CA THR A 340 12.32 -13.27 15.11
C THR A 340 12.05 -12.77 16.52
N ASP A 341 12.85 -13.20 17.50
CA ASP A 341 12.77 -12.69 18.88
C ASP A 341 13.00 -11.17 18.97
N GLU A 342 13.85 -10.63 18.09
CA GLU A 342 14.11 -9.19 17.98
C GLU A 342 12.88 -8.41 17.50
N ASP A 343 12.10 -8.97 16.56
CA ASP A 343 10.85 -8.36 16.10
C ASP A 343 9.83 -8.24 17.24
N GLN A 344 9.75 -9.26 18.10
CA GLN A 344 8.79 -9.28 19.21
C GLN A 344 9.24 -8.38 20.36
N ALA A 345 10.55 -8.31 20.62
CA ALA A 345 11.10 -7.33 21.54
C ALA A 345 10.81 -5.91 21.07
N THR A 346 11.07 -5.61 19.80
CA THR A 346 10.77 -4.31 19.17
C THR A 346 9.28 -3.97 19.27
N ALA A 347 8.39 -4.90 18.92
CA ALA A 347 6.95 -4.70 19.01
C ALA A 347 6.47 -4.44 20.43
N ARG A 348 6.96 -5.22 21.41
CA ARG A 348 6.60 -5.09 22.82
C ARG A 348 7.00 -3.71 23.34
N ASP A 349 8.24 -3.31 23.11
CA ASP A 349 8.80 -2.05 23.60
C ASP A 349 8.13 -0.85 22.91
N ALA A 350 7.83 -0.96 21.61
CA ALA A 350 7.10 0.08 20.88
C ALA A 350 5.65 0.23 21.36
N LEU A 351 4.93 -0.87 21.62
CA LEU A 351 3.53 -0.83 22.05
C LEU A 351 3.31 -0.19 23.43
N ASP A 352 4.34 -0.15 24.26
CA ASP A 352 4.31 0.53 25.57
C ASP A 352 4.60 2.04 25.45
N PHE A 353 5.03 2.52 24.29
CA PHE A 353 5.32 3.93 24.08
C PHE A 353 4.03 4.74 23.80
N PRO A 354 3.88 5.98 24.34
CA PRO A 354 2.66 6.78 24.19
C PRO A 354 2.20 6.96 22.74
N ALA A 355 3.14 7.20 21.82
CA ALA A 355 2.85 7.40 20.40
C ALA A 355 2.14 6.21 19.73
N PHE A 356 2.22 5.01 20.29
CA PHE A 356 1.53 3.81 19.79
C PHE A 356 0.33 3.42 20.66
N SER A 357 0.46 3.55 21.99
CA SER A 357 -0.61 3.15 22.92
C SER A 357 -1.84 4.08 22.91
N GLU A 358 -1.67 5.36 22.55
CA GLU A 358 -2.78 6.31 22.43
C GLU A 358 -3.70 6.03 21.23
N TYR A 359 -3.20 5.40 20.16
CA TYR A 359 -4.01 5.03 18.99
C TYR A 359 -5.15 4.08 19.35
N ALA A 360 -4.91 3.17 20.31
CA ALA A 360 -5.95 2.25 20.76
C ALA A 360 -7.04 2.97 21.58
N LYS A 361 -6.68 4.04 22.30
CA LYS A 361 -7.61 4.87 23.08
C LYS A 361 -8.44 5.82 22.19
N ALA A 362 -7.81 6.42 21.18
CA ALA A 362 -8.40 7.50 20.38
C ALA A 362 -9.50 7.06 19.40
N ARG A 363 -9.66 5.76 19.13
CA ARG A 363 -10.67 5.25 18.17
C ARG A 363 -11.72 4.32 18.75
N GLY A 364 -11.75 4.10 20.07
CA GLY A 364 -12.65 3.11 20.68
C GLY A 364 -12.56 1.74 20.02
N ALA A 365 -11.44 1.46 19.34
CA ALA A 365 -11.36 0.43 18.31
C ALA A 365 -11.48 -0.97 18.92
N LEU A 366 -11.19 -1.08 20.22
CA LEU A 366 -11.21 -2.28 21.04
C LEU A 366 -11.35 -1.78 22.48
N ASP A 367 -12.42 -2.10 23.21
CA ASP A 367 -12.56 -1.76 24.64
C ASP A 367 -11.40 -2.39 25.43
N LEU A 368 -10.31 -1.64 25.61
CA LEU A 368 -9.13 -2.07 26.33
C LEU A 368 -9.38 -1.97 27.85
N PRO A 369 -9.05 -3.00 28.65
CA PRO A 369 -8.93 -2.81 30.09
C PRO A 369 -7.79 -1.82 30.37
N ALA A 370 -7.96 -1.01 31.42
CA ALA A 370 -6.90 -0.12 31.91
C ALA A 370 -5.60 -0.91 32.11
N LEU A 371 -4.48 -0.37 31.62
CA LEU A 371 -3.14 -0.91 31.89
C LEU A 371 -3.01 -1.14 33.40
N PRO A 372 -2.54 -2.30 33.88
CA PRO A 372 -2.20 -2.45 35.28
C PRO A 372 -1.15 -1.39 35.62
N GLU A 373 -1.39 -0.62 36.68
CA GLU A 373 -0.38 0.26 37.26
C GLU A 373 0.89 -0.56 37.44
N TYR A 374 2.01 -0.03 36.96
CA TYR A 374 3.34 -0.57 37.21
C TYR A 374 3.48 -0.78 38.73
N ALA A 375 3.33 -2.01 39.19
CA ALA A 375 3.70 -2.38 40.54
C ALA A 375 5.22 -2.28 40.59
N GLU A 376 5.72 -1.35 41.41
CA GLU A 376 7.14 -1.21 41.70
C GLU A 376 7.75 -2.58 42.06
N PRO A 377 9.03 -2.82 41.71
CA PRO A 377 9.70 -4.05 42.10
C PRO A 377 9.72 -4.14 43.63
N ARG A 378 9.04 -5.15 44.17
CA ARG A 378 9.16 -5.52 45.59
C ARG A 378 10.61 -5.87 45.88
N ASN A 379 11.33 -4.91 46.46
CA ASN A 379 12.60 -5.16 47.09
C ASN A 379 12.43 -6.12 48.26
N GLY A 380 13.13 -7.25 48.17
CA GLY A 380 13.96 -7.75 49.26
C GLY A 380 13.26 -8.43 50.43
N LEU A 381 13.29 -9.77 50.40
CA LEU A 381 13.40 -10.59 51.60
C LEU A 381 14.58 -10.13 52.49
N LEU A 382 14.33 -10.02 53.78
CA LEU A 382 15.25 -10.32 54.89
C LEU A 382 14.34 -10.75 56.06
N LEU A 383 14.11 -12.06 56.30
CA LEU A 383 14.88 -12.91 57.20
C LEU A 383 15.26 -12.24 58.54
N ALA A 384 14.39 -12.35 59.53
CA ALA A 384 14.60 -13.00 60.83
C ALA A 384 13.45 -12.64 61.79
#